data_AF-U2UT18-F1
#
_entry.id   AF-U2UT18-F1
#
_cell.length_a   1.000
_cell.length_b   1.000
_cell.length_c   1.000
_cell.angle_alpha   90.00
_cell.angle_beta   90.00
_cell.angle_gamma   90.00
#
_symmetry.space_group_name_H-M   'P 1'
#
loop_
_entity.id
_entity.type
_entity.pdbx_description
1 polymer ?
#
loop_
_entity_poly.entity_id
_entity_poly.type
_entity_poly.pdbx_seq_one_letter_code
_entity_poly.pdbx_strand_id
1 'polypeptide(L)'
;MLDQNRIMLQGKQEEVMALPAKGHIVVLGTAGSGKTTMALQRAHLLANIPNGGRVLLVTFNRALVKYMCELNPSRNSKLVVENYHKFARGYLSSRGKIPTRNGILSPEEKVHYIEQAVEALREKYPYVSTFHRSKGFFADEITFIEKFGFADLASYTNAERIGRFSANIKRENRKWVFYAYQKYIELRKESGSAYDWDDLALYVYKYLQEDDSERRYAHIIIDEGQDFSPMMIRSLVESVADGGSFTFFGDVAQQIYGSRLSWRDSGINTDKIWRFDINYRNPGTIIAFAKDIIKSEYWKQDEDMVDSSMQIAEGPKPILVRFSSRSQEISWVVERAASFGETTSVVIICRNRADIHLFMRGLKNKGCNAIEINKDTPGYAYNKTVYLSTFHSAKGLEFDNVIVPFLSEDKFPDPETVANATVEEAYANEIKLIYVAVTRSKFGLYMSYSGILTPLFPKNSDNYVFFEEEDAI
;
A
#
# COMPACT_ATOMS: atom_id res chain seq x y z
N MET A 1 17.08 -7.83 -32.48
CA MET A 1 17.89 -7.26 -31.39
C MET A 1 17.05 -7.18 -30.11
N LEU A 2 16.76 -8.32 -29.49
CA LEU A 2 15.95 -8.44 -28.28
C LEU A 2 16.70 -9.38 -27.32
N ASP A 3 17.65 -8.86 -26.53
CA ASP A 3 18.16 -9.54 -25.33
C ASP A 3 19.16 -8.66 -24.56
N GLN A 4 18.66 -7.63 -23.86
CA GLN A 4 19.46 -6.94 -22.83
C GLN A 4 18.81 -6.92 -21.44
N ASN A 5 17.57 -7.42 -21.28
CA ASN A 5 16.85 -7.41 -20.01
C ASN A 5 16.13 -8.74 -19.71
N ARG A 6 16.81 -9.88 -19.85
CA ARG A 6 16.32 -11.13 -19.26
C ARG A 6 16.53 -11.07 -17.75
N ILE A 7 15.49 -10.70 -17.01
CA ILE A 7 15.43 -10.99 -15.58
C ILE A 7 15.47 -12.52 -15.47
N MET A 8 16.62 -13.05 -15.03
CA MET A 8 16.83 -14.47 -14.80
C MET A 8 16.07 -14.85 -13.53
N LEU A 9 14.96 -15.57 -13.71
CA LEU A 9 14.22 -16.13 -12.59
C LEU A 9 15.04 -17.23 -11.93
N GLN A 10 14.92 -17.40 -10.61
CA GLN A 10 15.66 -18.42 -9.88
C GLN A 10 14.75 -19.17 -8.91
N GLY A 11 14.92 -20.50 -8.86
CA GLY A 11 14.25 -21.39 -7.90
C GLY A 11 12.73 -21.27 -7.91
N LYS A 12 12.13 -20.97 -6.76
CA LYS A 12 10.67 -20.88 -6.58
C LYS A 12 9.99 -19.86 -7.52
N GLN A 13 10.71 -18.87 -8.03
CA GLN A 13 10.17 -17.93 -9.02
C GLN A 13 9.84 -18.64 -10.33
N GLU A 14 10.69 -19.53 -10.82
CA GLU A 14 10.43 -20.33 -12.03
C GLU A 14 9.22 -21.24 -11.84
N GLU A 15 9.10 -21.88 -10.67
CA GLU A 15 7.96 -22.74 -10.35
C GLU A 15 6.63 -21.98 -10.42
N VAL A 16 6.57 -20.74 -9.91
CA VAL A 16 5.36 -19.90 -9.97
C VAL A 16 4.95 -19.54 -11.40
N MET A 17 5.90 -19.42 -12.32
CA MET A 17 5.61 -19.20 -13.74
C MET A 17 5.06 -20.43 -14.44
N ALA A 18 5.46 -21.62 -13.98
CA ALA A 18 4.97 -22.90 -14.50
C ALA A 18 3.60 -23.29 -13.94
N LEU A 19 3.04 -22.52 -12.99
CA LEU A 19 1.74 -22.82 -12.40
C LEU A 19 0.60 -22.71 -13.41
N PRO A 20 -0.39 -23.60 -13.31
CA PRO A 20 -1.46 -23.69 -14.29
C PRO A 20 -2.24 -22.37 -14.42
N ALA A 21 -2.80 -22.15 -15.60
CA ALA A 21 -3.70 -21.03 -15.90
C ALA A 21 -5.12 -21.24 -15.35
N LYS A 22 -5.28 -21.97 -14.24
CA LYS A 22 -6.58 -22.22 -13.61
C LYS A 22 -6.49 -22.26 -12.09
N GLY A 23 -7.60 -21.95 -11.42
CA GLY A 23 -7.71 -22.00 -9.96
C GLY A 23 -7.06 -20.80 -9.27
N HIS A 24 -6.92 -20.89 -7.95
CA HIS A 24 -6.35 -19.80 -7.16
C HIS A 24 -4.92 -20.09 -6.73
N ILE A 25 -4.07 -19.07 -6.83
CA ILE A 25 -2.65 -19.16 -6.50
C ILE A 25 -2.33 -18.03 -5.53
N VAL A 26 -1.71 -18.36 -4.41
CA VAL A 26 -1.25 -17.38 -3.43
C VAL A 26 0.27 -17.43 -3.35
N VAL A 27 0.89 -16.29 -3.60
CA VAL A 27 2.33 -16.06 -3.52
C VAL A 27 2.58 -14.96 -2.50
N LEU A 28 3.27 -15.31 -1.42
CA LEU A 28 3.71 -14.37 -0.40
C LEU A 28 5.22 -14.24 -0.48
N GLY A 29 5.76 -13.05 -0.29
CA GLY A 29 7.21 -12.88 -0.27
C GLY A 29 7.62 -11.63 0.48
N THR A 30 8.83 -11.61 1.02
CA THR A 30 9.35 -10.43 1.73
C THR A 30 9.52 -9.24 0.78
N ALA A 31 9.75 -8.04 1.32
CA ALA A 31 10.17 -6.90 0.51
C ALA A 31 11.39 -7.26 -0.36
N GLY A 32 11.40 -6.80 -1.62
CA GLY A 32 12.52 -7.06 -2.54
C GLY A 32 12.60 -8.47 -3.15
N SER A 33 11.62 -9.34 -2.90
CA SER A 33 11.61 -10.72 -3.44
C SER A 33 11.19 -10.85 -4.93
N GLY A 34 10.97 -9.74 -5.63
CA GLY A 34 10.61 -9.73 -7.05
C GLY A 34 9.12 -9.95 -7.35
N LYS A 35 8.22 -9.89 -6.35
CA LYS A 35 6.76 -10.10 -6.51
C LYS A 35 6.13 -9.33 -7.67
N THR A 36 6.38 -8.02 -7.75
CA THR A 36 5.87 -7.16 -8.83
C THR A 36 6.34 -7.62 -10.21
N THR A 37 7.63 -7.99 -10.33
CA THR A 37 8.18 -8.56 -11.57
C THR A 37 7.49 -9.87 -11.93
N MET A 38 7.28 -10.75 -10.94
CA MET A 38 6.59 -12.03 -11.12
C MET A 38 5.13 -11.84 -11.53
N ALA A 39 4.42 -10.89 -10.93
CA ALA A 39 3.05 -10.54 -11.30
C ALA A 39 2.97 -10.08 -12.76
N LEU A 40 3.89 -9.20 -13.19
CA LEU A 40 3.94 -8.70 -14.56
C LEU A 40 4.30 -9.81 -15.57
N GLN A 41 5.32 -10.61 -15.29
CA GLN A 41 5.71 -11.70 -16.18
C GLN A 41 4.60 -12.75 -16.27
N ARG A 42 3.96 -13.12 -15.16
CA ARG A 42 2.83 -14.06 -15.16
C ARG A 42 1.66 -13.52 -15.98
N ALA A 43 1.36 -12.22 -15.84
CA ALA A 43 0.33 -11.57 -16.64
C ALA A 43 0.64 -11.64 -18.14
N HIS A 44 1.91 -11.43 -18.50
CA HIS A 44 2.37 -11.55 -19.88
C HIS A 44 2.26 -12.97 -20.43
N LEU A 45 2.67 -13.99 -19.65
CA LEU A 45 2.53 -15.39 -20.05
C LEU A 45 1.07 -15.76 -20.29
N LEU A 46 0.18 -15.47 -19.33
CA LEU A 46 -1.25 -15.77 -19.45
C LEU A 46 -1.90 -15.06 -20.65
N ALA A 47 -1.53 -13.80 -20.90
CA ALA A 47 -2.06 -13.03 -22.02
C ALA A 47 -1.61 -13.54 -23.39
N ASN A 48 -0.51 -14.30 -23.45
CA ASN A 48 0.02 -14.91 -24.67
C ASN A 48 -0.49 -16.34 -24.89
N ILE A 49 -1.22 -16.94 -23.93
CA ILE A 49 -1.83 -18.27 -24.13
C ILE A 49 -2.85 -18.18 -25.29
N PRO A 50 -2.73 -19.04 -26.31
CA PRO A 50 -3.74 -19.14 -27.36
C PRO A 50 -5.11 -19.42 -26.75
N ASN A 51 -6.11 -18.59 -27.08
CA ASN A 51 -7.46 -18.65 -26.51
C ASN A 51 -7.55 -18.51 -24.97
N GLY A 52 -6.50 -18.03 -24.28
CA GLY A 52 -6.49 -17.83 -22.83
C GLY A 52 -7.27 -16.61 -22.29
N GLY A 53 -8.16 -16.02 -23.09
CA GLY A 53 -8.97 -14.86 -22.68
C GLY A 53 -8.15 -13.59 -22.36
N ARG A 54 -8.80 -12.65 -21.65
CA ARG A 54 -8.16 -11.40 -21.19
C ARG A 54 -7.60 -11.56 -19.78
N VAL A 55 -6.51 -10.85 -19.53
CA VAL A 55 -5.81 -10.82 -18.24
C VAL A 55 -5.92 -9.43 -17.63
N LEU A 56 -6.25 -9.36 -16.35
CA LEU A 56 -6.22 -8.14 -15.56
C LEU A 56 -5.11 -8.24 -14.51
N LEU A 57 -4.17 -7.30 -14.53
CA LEU A 57 -3.21 -7.08 -13.45
C LEU A 57 -3.66 -5.85 -12.65
N VAL A 58 -3.99 -6.05 -11.37
CA VAL A 58 -4.51 -5.02 -10.46
C VAL A 58 -3.51 -4.70 -9.36
N THR A 59 -3.33 -3.42 -9.09
CA THR A 59 -2.62 -2.93 -7.89
C THR A 59 -3.40 -1.78 -7.24
N PHE A 60 -3.02 -1.34 -6.05
CA PHE A 60 -3.60 -0.14 -5.43
C PHE A 60 -2.91 1.15 -5.89
N ASN A 61 -1.60 1.09 -6.12
CA ASN A 61 -0.78 2.27 -6.42
C ASN A 61 -0.86 2.68 -7.90
N ARG A 62 -1.40 3.88 -8.18
CA ARG A 62 -1.49 4.43 -9.55
C ARG A 62 -0.13 4.68 -10.20
N ALA A 63 0.89 5.06 -9.42
CA ALA A 63 2.25 5.23 -9.94
C ALA A 63 2.82 3.87 -10.41
N LEU A 64 2.53 2.81 -9.65
CA LEU A 64 2.97 1.45 -10.00
C LEU A 64 2.26 0.94 -11.28
N VAL A 65 0.98 1.24 -11.47
CA VAL A 65 0.27 0.95 -12.74
C VAL A 65 1.00 1.56 -13.93
N LYS A 66 1.38 2.84 -13.85
CA LYS A 66 2.09 3.52 -14.94
C LYS A 66 3.45 2.89 -15.20
N TYR A 67 4.21 2.61 -14.14
CA TYR A 67 5.49 1.90 -14.23
C TYR A 67 5.35 0.53 -14.92
N MET A 68 4.38 -0.29 -14.51
CA MET A 68 4.13 -1.61 -15.12
C MET A 68 3.72 -1.51 -16.59
N CYS A 69 2.89 -0.52 -16.95
CA CYS A 69 2.47 -0.30 -18.34
C CYS A 69 3.65 0.00 -19.26
N GLU A 70 4.65 0.73 -18.78
CA GLU A 70 5.84 1.05 -19.56
C GLU A 70 6.83 -0.10 -19.67
N LEU A 71 6.92 -0.95 -18.65
CA LEU A 71 7.66 -2.21 -18.72
C LEU A 71 7.06 -3.25 -19.67
N ASN A 72 5.88 -2.97 -20.24
CA ASN A 72 5.21 -3.81 -21.24
C ASN A 72 5.27 -3.18 -22.65
N PRO A 73 6.46 -3.15 -23.30
CA PRO A 73 6.63 -2.50 -24.61
C PRO A 73 5.80 -3.15 -25.72
N SER A 74 5.44 -4.43 -25.57
CA SER A 74 4.71 -5.21 -26.57
C SER A 74 3.21 -4.88 -26.68
N ARG A 75 2.66 -4.08 -25.74
CA ARG A 75 1.23 -3.68 -25.68
C ARG A 75 0.26 -4.80 -26.09
N ASN A 76 0.33 -5.95 -25.42
CA ASN A 76 -0.62 -7.04 -25.65
C ASN A 76 -2.04 -6.55 -25.32
N SER A 77 -2.93 -6.53 -26.31
CA SER A 77 -4.32 -6.03 -26.19
C SER A 77 -5.19 -6.86 -25.23
N LYS A 78 -4.76 -8.07 -24.88
CA LYS A 78 -5.42 -8.93 -23.89
C LYS A 78 -5.02 -8.61 -22.44
N LEU A 79 -3.92 -7.90 -22.22
CA LEU A 79 -3.43 -7.55 -20.88
C LEU A 79 -3.86 -6.12 -20.50
N VAL A 80 -4.66 -6.03 -19.44
CA VAL A 80 -5.11 -4.77 -18.83
C VAL A 80 -4.37 -4.59 -17.51
N VAL A 81 -3.72 -3.44 -17.32
CA VAL A 81 -3.06 -3.08 -16.04
C VAL A 81 -3.73 -1.84 -15.47
N GLU A 82 -4.37 -1.96 -14.32
CA GLU A 82 -5.17 -0.88 -13.72
C GLU A 82 -5.12 -0.90 -12.19
N ASN A 83 -5.59 0.19 -11.57
CA ASN A 83 -5.82 0.19 -10.14
C ASN A 83 -7.22 -0.35 -9.81
N TYR A 84 -7.40 -0.89 -8.61
CA TYR A 84 -8.68 -1.48 -8.18
C TYR A 84 -9.89 -0.57 -8.42
N HIS A 85 -9.81 0.70 -8.02
CA HIS A 85 -10.93 1.63 -8.14
C HIS A 85 -11.31 1.93 -9.60
N LYS A 86 -10.35 1.88 -10.54
CA LYS A 86 -10.62 2.01 -11.98
C LYS A 86 -11.38 0.77 -12.49
N PHE A 87 -10.94 -0.42 -12.09
CA PHE A 87 -11.65 -1.66 -12.38
C PHE A 87 -13.09 -1.64 -11.83
N ALA A 88 -13.27 -1.36 -10.55
CA ALA A 88 -14.56 -1.36 -9.86
C ALA A 88 -15.55 -0.38 -10.52
N ARG A 89 -15.11 0.86 -10.76
CA ARG A 89 -15.93 1.87 -11.45
C ARG A 89 -16.22 1.47 -12.90
N GLY A 90 -15.25 0.90 -13.61
CA GLY A 90 -15.44 0.42 -14.97
C GLY A 90 -16.51 -0.67 -15.06
N TYR A 91 -16.50 -1.63 -14.12
CA TYR A 91 -17.53 -2.66 -14.02
C TYR A 91 -18.91 -2.04 -13.73
N LEU A 92 -19.04 -1.25 -12.66
CA LEU A 92 -20.31 -0.62 -12.29
C LEU A 92 -20.88 0.26 -13.41
N SER A 93 -20.02 1.02 -14.10
CA SER A 93 -20.41 1.84 -15.25
C SER A 93 -20.94 0.99 -16.40
N SER A 94 -20.28 -0.13 -16.70
CA SER A 94 -20.72 -1.05 -17.77
C SER A 94 -22.10 -1.68 -17.50
N ARG A 95 -22.55 -1.68 -16.24
CA ARG A 95 -23.87 -2.17 -15.81
C ARG A 95 -24.88 -1.05 -15.55
N GLY A 96 -24.56 0.19 -15.88
CA GLY A 96 -25.42 1.35 -15.62
C GLY A 96 -25.66 1.63 -14.14
N LYS A 97 -24.76 1.18 -13.25
CA LYS A 97 -24.90 1.33 -11.79
C LYS A 97 -24.24 2.60 -11.25
N ILE A 98 -23.42 3.32 -12.05
CA ILE A 98 -22.84 4.61 -11.64
C ILE A 98 -23.82 5.75 -11.95
N PRO A 99 -24.21 6.59 -10.95
CA PRO A 99 -25.01 7.78 -11.18
C PRO A 99 -24.32 8.85 -12.04
N THR A 100 -25.10 9.75 -12.64
CA THR A 100 -24.65 10.78 -13.59
C THR A 100 -23.55 11.73 -13.05
N ARG A 101 -23.44 11.90 -11.72
CA ARG A 101 -22.41 12.72 -11.05
C ARG A 101 -21.34 11.89 -10.33
N ASN A 102 -20.99 10.71 -10.86
CA ASN A 102 -20.03 9.78 -10.27
C ASN A 102 -20.48 9.12 -8.95
N GLY A 103 -21.44 9.68 -8.22
CA GLY A 103 -22.23 9.02 -7.15
C GLY A 103 -21.43 8.34 -6.05
N ILE A 104 -20.18 8.76 -5.85
CA ILE A 104 -19.23 8.23 -4.87
C ILE A 104 -18.80 9.40 -3.99
N LEU A 105 -19.02 9.28 -2.68
CA LEU A 105 -18.64 10.31 -1.70
C LEU A 105 -17.12 10.45 -1.55
N SER A 106 -16.67 11.67 -1.26
CA SER A 106 -15.33 11.95 -0.73
C SER A 106 -15.18 11.46 0.72
N PRO A 107 -13.95 11.27 1.23
CA PRO A 107 -13.72 10.93 2.64
C PRO A 107 -14.35 11.94 3.61
N GLU A 108 -14.31 13.24 3.27
CA GLU A 108 -14.88 14.32 4.08
C GLU A 108 -16.41 14.26 4.09
N GLU A 109 -17.02 14.06 2.91
CA GLU A 109 -18.48 13.89 2.79
C GLU A 109 -18.95 12.63 3.52
N LYS A 110 -18.19 11.53 3.45
CA LYS A 110 -18.48 10.30 4.20
C LYS A 110 -18.54 10.58 5.70
N VAL A 111 -17.52 11.22 6.26
CA VAL A 111 -17.49 11.56 7.70
C VAL A 111 -18.67 12.48 8.05
N HIS A 112 -18.99 13.44 7.19
CA HIS A 112 -20.12 14.35 7.39
C HIS A 112 -21.47 13.62 7.47
N TYR A 113 -21.77 12.70 6.55
CA TYR A 113 -23.02 11.93 6.59
C TYR A 113 -23.07 10.92 7.75
N ILE A 114 -21.92 10.39 8.17
CA ILE A 114 -21.82 9.55 9.37
C ILE A 114 -22.16 10.38 10.62
N GLU A 115 -21.65 11.61 10.71
CA GLU A 115 -21.95 12.53 11.81
C GLU A 115 -23.44 12.85 11.88
N GLN A 116 -24.07 13.22 10.74
CA GLN A 116 -25.52 13.43 10.66
C GLN A 116 -26.33 12.19 11.06
N ALA A 117 -25.91 10.99 10.63
CA ALA A 117 -26.58 9.74 10.97
C ALA A 117 -26.53 9.47 12.49
N VAL A 118 -25.39 9.73 13.11
CA VAL A 118 -25.20 9.57 14.56
C VAL A 118 -25.99 10.61 15.34
N GLU A 119 -26.04 11.87 14.89
CA GLU A 119 -26.84 12.94 15.51
C GLU A 119 -28.33 12.60 15.50
N ALA A 120 -28.87 12.22 14.34
CA ALA A 120 -30.27 11.82 14.21
C ALA A 120 -30.63 10.63 15.13
N LEU A 121 -29.71 9.68 15.28
CA LEU A 121 -29.89 8.55 16.20
C LEU A 121 -29.70 8.92 17.67
N ARG A 122 -28.83 9.88 17.98
CA ARG A 122 -28.63 10.41 19.33
C ARG A 122 -29.88 11.13 19.83
N GLU A 123 -30.53 11.92 18.98
CA GLU A 123 -31.81 12.57 19.30
C GLU A 123 -32.91 11.53 19.57
N LYS A 124 -32.96 10.46 18.75
CA LYS A 124 -33.95 9.39 18.89
C LYS A 124 -33.69 8.46 20.09
N TYR A 125 -32.42 8.23 20.43
CA TYR A 125 -31.99 7.30 21.48
C TYR A 125 -30.96 7.94 22.42
N PRO A 126 -31.35 8.98 23.19
CA PRO A 126 -30.41 9.77 23.99
C PRO A 126 -29.74 8.96 25.11
N TYR A 127 -30.37 7.89 25.59
CA TYR A 127 -29.81 7.04 26.65
C TYR A 127 -28.73 6.05 26.16
N VAL A 128 -28.52 5.93 24.85
CA VAL A 128 -27.55 4.99 24.28
C VAL A 128 -26.16 5.64 24.26
N SER A 129 -25.31 5.21 25.19
CA SER A 129 -23.94 5.71 25.35
C SER A 129 -23.06 5.51 24.10
N THR A 130 -23.39 4.55 23.23
CA THR A 130 -22.63 4.31 21.99
C THR A 130 -22.70 5.52 21.05
N PHE A 131 -23.84 6.22 20.95
CA PHE A 131 -24.00 7.40 20.10
C PHE A 131 -23.30 8.66 20.62
N HIS A 132 -22.71 8.59 21.82
CA HIS A 132 -21.94 9.68 22.42
C HIS A 132 -20.43 9.55 22.17
N ARG A 133 -20.01 8.49 21.47
CA ARG A 133 -18.63 8.31 21.02
C ARG A 133 -18.27 9.29 19.91
N SER A 134 -16.97 9.47 19.68
CA SER A 134 -16.46 10.39 18.66
C SER A 134 -16.87 9.99 17.25
N LYS A 135 -16.90 10.97 16.34
CA LYS A 135 -17.12 10.72 14.91
C LYS A 135 -16.05 9.81 14.29
N GLY A 136 -14.80 9.94 14.72
CA GLY A 136 -13.69 9.06 14.29
C GLY A 136 -13.98 7.60 14.60
N PHE A 137 -14.49 7.31 15.79
CA PHE A 137 -14.90 5.96 16.15
C PHE A 137 -15.97 5.38 15.19
N PHE A 138 -17.01 6.14 14.85
CA PHE A 138 -18.03 5.65 13.91
C PHE A 138 -17.49 5.52 12.48
N ALA A 139 -16.64 6.45 12.03
CA ALA A 139 -16.00 6.39 10.73
C ALA A 139 -15.13 5.13 10.59
N ASP A 140 -14.33 4.81 11.61
CA ASP A 140 -13.49 3.62 11.63
C ASP A 140 -14.33 2.32 11.63
N GLU A 141 -15.42 2.30 12.39
CA GLU A 141 -16.28 1.12 12.47
C GLU A 141 -17.08 0.87 11.19
N ILE A 142 -17.62 1.93 10.57
CA ILE A 142 -18.33 1.83 9.31
C ILE A 142 -17.38 1.40 8.20
N THR A 143 -16.19 1.98 8.14
CA THR A 143 -15.14 1.57 7.18
C THR A 143 -14.80 0.09 7.32
N PHE A 144 -14.79 -0.45 8.54
CA PHE A 144 -14.59 -1.88 8.76
C PHE A 144 -15.75 -2.74 8.29
N ILE A 145 -16.98 -2.30 8.55
CA ILE A 145 -18.18 -2.99 8.04
C ILE A 145 -18.11 -3.13 6.52
N GLU A 146 -17.72 -2.06 5.83
CA GLU A 146 -17.64 -2.00 4.37
C GLU A 146 -16.47 -2.80 3.81
N LYS A 147 -15.27 -2.66 4.39
CA LYS A 147 -14.06 -3.37 3.94
C LYS A 147 -14.14 -4.89 4.10
N PHE A 148 -14.92 -5.39 5.05
CA PHE A 148 -15.18 -6.82 5.24
C PHE A 148 -16.48 -7.28 4.58
N GLY A 149 -17.31 -6.35 4.12
CA GLY A 149 -18.55 -6.64 3.41
C GLY A 149 -19.64 -7.25 4.28
N PHE A 150 -19.76 -6.84 5.55
CA PHE A 150 -20.84 -7.32 6.41
C PHE A 150 -22.18 -6.77 5.90
N ALA A 151 -22.99 -7.65 5.30
CA ALA A 151 -24.26 -7.27 4.68
C ALA A 151 -25.39 -7.10 5.70
N ASP A 152 -25.28 -7.73 6.86
CA ASP A 152 -26.32 -7.78 7.89
C ASP A 152 -25.74 -7.69 9.31
N LEU A 153 -26.62 -7.39 10.26
CA LEU A 153 -26.26 -7.23 11.66
C LEU A 153 -25.66 -8.52 12.26
N ALA A 154 -26.12 -9.70 11.87
CA ALA A 154 -25.64 -10.95 12.44
C ALA A 154 -24.17 -11.19 12.05
N SER A 155 -23.83 -11.01 10.77
CA SER A 155 -22.46 -11.12 10.27
C SER A 155 -21.50 -10.16 11.01
N TYR A 156 -21.88 -8.89 11.16
CA TYR A 156 -21.09 -7.90 11.90
C TYR A 156 -20.99 -8.19 13.41
N THR A 157 -22.08 -8.66 14.02
CA THR A 157 -22.11 -9.00 15.46
C THR A 157 -21.21 -10.20 15.78
N ASN A 158 -21.05 -11.12 14.84
CA ASN A 158 -20.25 -12.33 14.99
C ASN A 158 -18.79 -12.17 14.54
N ALA A 159 -18.46 -11.09 13.84
CA ALA A 159 -17.11 -10.83 13.35
C ALA A 159 -16.07 -10.80 14.49
N GLU A 160 -14.96 -11.48 14.28
CA GLU A 160 -13.76 -11.35 15.11
C GLU A 160 -13.12 -9.98 14.87
N ARG A 161 -12.62 -9.37 15.95
CA ARG A 161 -12.07 -8.00 15.94
C ARG A 161 -10.63 -8.01 16.46
N ILE A 162 -9.79 -8.81 15.81
CA ILE A 162 -8.35 -8.82 16.09
C ILE A 162 -7.80 -7.42 15.76
N GLY A 163 -6.74 -6.97 16.45
CA GLY A 163 -5.94 -5.79 16.04
C GLY A 163 -6.60 -4.40 16.00
N ARG A 164 -7.82 -4.21 16.52
CA ARG A 164 -8.52 -2.89 16.50
C ARG A 164 -8.71 -2.32 17.90
N PHE A 165 -8.15 -1.16 18.24
CA PHE A 165 -8.36 -0.51 19.56
C PHE A 165 -9.75 0.10 19.74
N SER A 166 -10.55 0.26 18.67
CA SER A 166 -11.99 0.45 18.80
C SER A 166 -12.70 -0.75 19.47
N ALA A 167 -11.95 -1.83 19.82
CA ALA A 167 -12.32 -3.06 20.52
C ALA A 167 -13.21 -2.90 21.76
N ASN A 168 -13.26 -1.72 22.39
CA ASN A 168 -14.10 -1.51 23.57
C ASN A 168 -15.59 -1.33 23.23
N ILE A 169 -16.13 -2.08 22.27
CA ILE A 169 -17.58 -2.22 22.07
C ILE A 169 -17.98 -3.62 22.51
N LYS A 170 -18.80 -3.69 23.57
CA LYS A 170 -19.46 -4.94 23.94
C LYS A 170 -20.25 -5.47 22.76
N ARG A 171 -20.25 -6.78 22.53
CA ARG A 171 -20.93 -7.42 21.40
C ARG A 171 -22.40 -6.99 21.27
N GLU A 172 -23.10 -6.84 22.40
CA GLU A 172 -24.48 -6.35 22.50
C GLU A 172 -24.71 -4.93 21.97
N ASN A 173 -23.68 -4.08 22.00
CA ASN A 173 -23.74 -2.68 21.57
C ASN A 173 -23.39 -2.50 20.08
N ARG A 174 -22.91 -3.55 19.40
CA ARG A 174 -22.60 -3.51 17.96
C ARG A 174 -23.82 -3.14 17.11
N LYS A 175 -25.03 -3.53 17.54
CA LYS A 175 -26.28 -3.16 16.89
C LYS A 175 -26.44 -1.65 16.68
N TRP A 176 -25.95 -0.83 17.61
CA TRP A 176 -26.05 0.63 17.51
C TRP A 176 -25.15 1.20 16.43
N VAL A 177 -23.95 0.65 16.28
CA VAL A 177 -23.05 0.99 15.16
C VAL A 177 -23.66 0.56 13.83
N PHE A 178 -24.27 -0.63 13.78
CA PHE A 178 -24.92 -1.10 12.56
C PHE A 178 -26.14 -0.24 12.19
N TYR A 179 -26.93 0.25 13.17
CA TYR A 179 -28.00 1.19 12.91
C TYR A 179 -27.48 2.54 12.39
N ALA A 180 -26.35 3.03 12.93
CA ALA A 180 -25.68 4.21 12.39
C ALA A 180 -25.22 3.99 10.95
N TYR A 181 -24.65 2.83 10.64
CA TYR A 181 -24.29 2.44 9.27
C TYR A 181 -25.50 2.43 8.32
N GLN A 182 -26.62 1.83 8.74
CA GLN A 182 -27.84 1.82 7.94
C GLN A 182 -28.39 3.23 7.70
N LYS A 183 -28.41 4.07 8.73
CA LYS A 183 -28.86 5.46 8.60
C LYS A 183 -27.91 6.29 7.75
N TYR A 184 -26.61 6.04 7.83
CA TYR A 184 -25.61 6.63 6.93
C TYR A 184 -25.88 6.28 5.46
N ILE A 185 -26.13 5.00 5.14
CA ILE A 185 -26.47 4.56 3.78
C ILE A 185 -27.75 5.24 3.27
N GLU A 186 -28.75 5.40 4.14
CA GLU A 186 -30.00 6.11 3.82
C GLU A 186 -29.73 7.56 3.44
N LEU A 187 -29.06 8.33 4.32
CA LEU A 187 -28.79 9.76 4.12
C LEU A 187 -27.95 10.04 2.87
N ARG A 188 -26.91 9.24 2.60
CA ARG A 188 -26.09 9.45 1.39
C ARG A 188 -26.85 9.13 0.10
N LYS A 189 -27.79 8.17 0.14
CA LYS A 189 -28.61 7.85 -1.04
C LYS A 189 -29.59 8.98 -1.32
N GLU A 190 -30.19 9.56 -0.28
CA GLU A 190 -31.05 10.75 -0.39
C GLU A 190 -30.30 11.94 -1.01
N SER A 191 -28.99 12.07 -0.75
CA SER A 191 -28.15 13.09 -1.39
C SER A 191 -27.72 12.77 -2.83
N GLY A 192 -28.14 11.62 -3.37
CA GLY A 192 -27.82 11.17 -4.72
C GLY A 192 -26.49 10.41 -4.86
N SER A 193 -25.85 10.06 -3.73
CA SER A 193 -24.63 9.26 -3.72
C SER A 193 -24.92 7.80 -3.36
N ALA A 194 -24.72 6.92 -4.34
CA ALA A 194 -24.99 5.49 -4.16
C ALA A 194 -23.89 4.78 -3.35
N TYR A 195 -22.67 5.28 -3.42
CA TYR A 195 -21.45 4.60 -2.95
C TYR A 195 -20.53 5.55 -2.17
N ASP A 196 -19.56 4.97 -1.48
CA ASP A 196 -18.32 5.63 -1.07
C ASP A 196 -17.11 4.77 -1.47
N TRP A 197 -15.90 5.24 -1.25
CA TRP A 197 -14.70 4.54 -1.73
C TRP A 197 -14.45 3.18 -1.05
N ASP A 198 -14.89 2.97 0.19
CA ASP A 198 -14.63 1.74 0.94
C ASP A 198 -15.66 0.63 0.61
N ASP A 199 -16.86 1.00 0.19
CA ASP A 199 -17.95 0.05 -0.06
C ASP A 199 -18.17 -0.30 -1.55
N LEU A 200 -17.47 0.38 -2.48
CA LEU A 200 -17.47 0.04 -3.90
C LEU A 200 -17.30 -1.46 -4.12
N ALA A 201 -16.40 -2.09 -3.37
CA ALA A 201 -16.12 -3.52 -3.46
C ALA A 201 -17.32 -4.41 -3.11
N LEU A 202 -18.08 -4.03 -2.09
CA LEU A 202 -19.28 -4.73 -1.67
C LEU A 202 -20.34 -4.70 -2.78
N TYR A 203 -20.52 -3.54 -3.43
CA TYR A 203 -21.49 -3.38 -4.51
C TYR A 203 -21.05 -4.07 -5.81
N VAL A 204 -19.77 -4.01 -6.17
CA VAL A 204 -19.22 -4.78 -7.30
C VAL A 204 -19.52 -6.26 -7.11
N TYR A 205 -19.22 -6.81 -5.93
CA TYR A 205 -19.50 -8.21 -5.63
C TYR A 205 -21.00 -8.54 -5.70
N LYS A 206 -21.87 -7.74 -5.07
CA LYS A 206 -23.33 -7.95 -5.12
C LYS A 206 -23.85 -7.98 -6.54
N TYR A 207 -23.45 -7.03 -7.38
CA TYR A 207 -23.92 -7.01 -8.76
C TYR A 207 -23.31 -8.13 -9.61
N LEU A 208 -22.10 -8.61 -9.31
CA LEU A 208 -21.55 -9.79 -9.99
C LEU A 208 -22.34 -11.06 -9.67
N GLN A 209 -22.83 -11.21 -8.44
CA GLN A 209 -23.70 -12.34 -8.05
C GLN A 209 -25.05 -12.33 -8.79
N GLU A 210 -25.50 -11.16 -9.23
CA GLU A 210 -26.75 -10.96 -9.99
C GLU A 210 -26.50 -10.92 -11.52
N ASP A 211 -25.23 -10.99 -11.95
CA ASP A 211 -24.82 -10.81 -13.34
C ASP A 211 -24.46 -12.16 -13.96
N ASP A 212 -25.34 -12.68 -14.81
CA ASP A 212 -25.15 -13.96 -15.51
C ASP A 212 -24.32 -13.83 -16.80
N SER A 213 -23.82 -12.63 -17.14
CA SER A 213 -23.03 -12.46 -18.35
C SER A 213 -21.60 -12.97 -18.21
N GLU A 214 -21.02 -13.34 -19.35
CA GLU A 214 -19.63 -13.82 -19.41
C GLU A 214 -18.67 -12.83 -18.77
N ARG A 215 -17.82 -13.35 -17.88
CA ARG A 215 -16.81 -12.56 -17.20
C ARG A 215 -15.77 -12.07 -18.21
N ARG A 216 -15.43 -10.78 -18.12
CA ARG A 216 -14.50 -10.13 -19.04
C ARG A 216 -13.08 -10.70 -18.98
N TYR A 217 -12.64 -11.14 -17.80
CA TYR A 217 -11.26 -11.54 -17.54
C TYR A 217 -11.20 -13.02 -17.21
N ALA A 218 -10.44 -13.77 -18.01
CA ALA A 218 -10.14 -15.17 -17.73
C ALA A 218 -9.10 -15.29 -16.61
N HIS A 219 -8.20 -14.32 -16.48
CA HIS A 219 -7.19 -14.33 -15.43
C HIS A 219 -7.11 -12.98 -14.74
N ILE A 220 -7.07 -13.00 -13.40
CA ILE A 220 -6.87 -11.81 -12.58
C ILE A 220 -5.64 -12.04 -11.70
N ILE A 221 -4.73 -11.08 -11.68
CA ILE A 221 -3.52 -11.08 -10.87
C ILE A 221 -3.56 -9.82 -10.01
N ILE A 222 -3.34 -9.97 -8.71
CA ILE A 222 -3.18 -8.87 -7.77
C ILE A 222 -1.69 -8.74 -7.44
N ASP A 223 -1.16 -7.53 -7.53
CA ASP A 223 0.13 -7.15 -6.94
C ASP A 223 -0.08 -6.23 -5.73
N GLU A 224 0.84 -6.29 -4.76
CA GLU A 224 0.72 -5.64 -3.45
C GLU A 224 -0.63 -5.94 -2.77
N GLY A 225 -1.05 -7.21 -2.80
CA GLY A 225 -2.35 -7.66 -2.33
C GLY A 225 -2.64 -7.37 -0.84
N GLN A 226 -1.62 -7.07 -0.06
CA GLN A 226 -1.79 -6.58 1.32
C GLN A 226 -2.49 -5.21 1.43
N ASP A 227 -2.53 -4.43 0.35
CA ASP A 227 -3.24 -3.15 0.30
C ASP A 227 -4.74 -3.29 -0.01
N PHE A 228 -5.20 -4.51 -0.28
CA PHE A 228 -6.58 -4.79 -0.64
C PHE A 228 -7.36 -5.23 0.59
N SER A 229 -8.59 -4.71 0.74
CA SER A 229 -9.51 -5.25 1.75
C SER A 229 -10.00 -6.65 1.36
N PRO A 230 -10.44 -7.47 2.32
CA PRO A 230 -11.05 -8.77 2.02
C PRO A 230 -12.18 -8.68 0.99
N MET A 231 -13.02 -7.63 1.09
CA MET A 231 -14.12 -7.41 0.14
C MET A 231 -13.61 -7.05 -1.27
N MET A 232 -12.51 -6.30 -1.39
CA MET A 232 -11.90 -6.02 -2.70
C MET A 232 -11.41 -7.31 -3.35
N ILE A 233 -10.70 -8.16 -2.59
CA ILE A 233 -10.21 -9.45 -3.07
C ILE A 233 -11.38 -10.34 -3.51
N ARG A 234 -12.41 -10.46 -2.66
CA ARG A 234 -13.60 -11.27 -2.96
C ARG A 234 -14.33 -10.81 -4.22
N SER A 235 -14.44 -9.49 -4.44
CA SER A 235 -15.02 -8.95 -5.67
C SER A 235 -14.19 -9.29 -6.92
N LEU A 236 -12.87 -9.37 -6.80
CA LEU A 236 -11.99 -9.74 -7.91
C LEU A 236 -12.02 -11.24 -8.19
N VAL A 237 -12.05 -12.09 -7.16
CA VAL A 237 -12.24 -13.54 -7.33
C VAL A 237 -13.52 -13.83 -8.10
N GLU A 238 -14.62 -13.18 -7.71
CA GLU A 238 -15.93 -13.30 -8.38
C GLU A 238 -15.93 -12.78 -9.83
N SER A 239 -14.95 -11.95 -10.19
CA SER A 239 -14.81 -11.39 -11.53
C SER A 239 -14.02 -12.27 -12.51
N VAL A 240 -13.49 -13.40 -12.05
CA VAL A 240 -12.73 -14.35 -12.87
C VAL A 240 -13.70 -15.23 -13.65
N ALA A 241 -13.47 -15.43 -14.94
CA ALA A 241 -14.26 -16.35 -15.76
C ALA A 241 -14.15 -17.80 -15.30
N ASP A 242 -15.19 -18.59 -15.59
CA ASP A 242 -15.18 -20.03 -15.32
C ASP A 242 -13.98 -20.71 -15.98
N GLY A 243 -13.30 -21.57 -15.23
CA GLY A 243 -12.06 -22.22 -15.67
C GLY A 243 -10.83 -21.30 -15.73
N GLY A 244 -10.99 -20.03 -15.37
CA GLY A 244 -9.93 -19.04 -15.27
C GLY A 244 -9.06 -19.16 -14.02
N SER A 245 -8.19 -18.18 -13.80
CA SER A 245 -7.28 -18.17 -12.63
C SER A 245 -7.23 -16.84 -11.89
N PHE A 246 -7.12 -16.94 -10.57
CA PHE A 246 -6.82 -15.82 -9.69
C PHE A 246 -5.43 -15.99 -9.09
N THR A 247 -4.55 -14.99 -9.18
CA THR A 247 -3.24 -15.02 -8.55
C THR A 247 -3.06 -13.85 -7.60
N PHE A 248 -2.71 -14.12 -6.36
CA PHE A 248 -2.42 -13.12 -5.33
C PHE A 248 -0.92 -13.04 -5.09
N PHE A 249 -0.33 -11.86 -5.28
CA PHE A 249 1.00 -11.52 -4.78
C PHE A 249 0.87 -10.54 -3.62
N GLY A 250 1.49 -10.85 -2.48
CA GLY A 250 1.50 -9.95 -1.33
C GLY A 250 2.71 -10.12 -0.43
N ASP A 251 2.94 -9.18 0.47
CA ASP A 251 3.99 -9.30 1.46
C ASP A 251 3.56 -10.15 2.68
N VAL A 252 4.47 -10.99 3.15
CA VAL A 252 4.30 -11.77 4.39
C VAL A 252 4.24 -10.84 5.60
N ALA A 253 5.10 -9.82 5.62
CA ALA A 253 5.32 -8.91 6.74
C ALA A 253 4.29 -7.77 6.83
N GLN A 254 3.52 -7.52 5.76
CA GLN A 254 2.65 -6.34 5.66
C GLN A 254 1.16 -6.66 5.69
N GLN A 255 0.71 -7.69 6.42
CA GLN A 255 -0.72 -7.89 6.73
C GLN A 255 -1.27 -6.81 7.69
N ILE A 256 -0.97 -5.54 7.42
CA ILE A 256 -1.09 -4.34 8.25
C ILE A 256 -2.55 -3.87 8.40
N TYR A 257 -3.54 -4.63 7.96
CA TYR A 257 -4.95 -4.38 8.26
C TYR A 257 -5.49 -5.31 9.32
N GLY A 258 -4.86 -5.31 10.51
CA GLY A 258 -5.45 -5.67 11.82
C GLY A 258 -6.20 -7.00 11.93
N SER A 259 -6.19 -7.86 10.94
CA SER A 259 -6.98 -9.07 10.87
C SER A 259 -6.25 -9.99 9.93
N ARG A 260 -6.04 -11.23 10.36
CA ARG A 260 -5.53 -12.28 9.49
C ARG A 260 -6.46 -12.32 8.28
N LEU A 261 -5.94 -12.02 7.08
CA LEU A 261 -6.67 -12.15 5.83
C LEU A 261 -7.06 -13.62 5.70
N SER A 262 -8.31 -13.94 6.02
CA SER A 262 -8.85 -15.27 5.83
C SER A 262 -9.02 -15.47 4.33
N TRP A 263 -8.16 -16.33 3.76
CA TRP A 263 -8.23 -16.68 2.34
C TRP A 263 -9.64 -17.14 1.97
N ARG A 264 -10.24 -17.96 2.84
CA ARG A 264 -11.61 -18.47 2.68
C ARG A 264 -12.65 -17.35 2.68
N ASP A 265 -12.58 -16.41 3.61
CA ASP A 265 -13.56 -15.30 3.68
C ASP A 265 -13.39 -14.32 2.51
N SER A 266 -12.19 -14.26 1.94
CA SER A 266 -11.87 -13.50 0.73
C SER A 266 -12.22 -14.24 -0.57
N GLY A 267 -12.81 -15.44 -0.50
CA GLY A 267 -13.17 -16.27 -1.64
C GLY A 267 -12.02 -17.07 -2.26
N ILE A 268 -10.81 -16.98 -1.69
CA ILE A 268 -9.62 -17.68 -2.19
C ILE A 268 -9.59 -19.11 -1.62
N ASN A 269 -9.94 -20.07 -2.46
CA ASN A 269 -9.67 -21.49 -2.23
C ASN A 269 -8.28 -21.92 -2.77
N THR A 270 -7.29 -22.11 -1.89
CA THR A 270 -5.97 -22.66 -2.23
C THR A 270 -5.47 -23.63 -1.17
N ASP A 271 -4.85 -24.74 -1.59
CA ASP A 271 -4.23 -25.71 -0.69
C ASP A 271 -2.74 -25.41 -0.44
N LYS A 272 -2.12 -24.57 -1.28
CA LYS A 272 -0.68 -24.26 -1.22
C LYS A 272 -0.43 -22.77 -1.29
N ILE A 273 0.46 -22.31 -0.40
CA ILE A 273 1.00 -20.95 -0.40
C ILE A 273 2.46 -21.02 -0.83
N TRP A 274 2.80 -20.24 -1.86
CA TRP A 274 4.16 -20.11 -2.36
C TRP A 274 4.88 -19.00 -1.61
N ARG A 275 6.01 -19.29 -0.98
CA ARG A 275 6.78 -18.31 -0.21
C ARG A 275 8.09 -17.93 -0.91
N PHE A 276 8.29 -16.65 -1.19
CA PHE A 276 9.55 -16.09 -1.69
C PHE A 276 10.33 -15.47 -0.54
N ASP A 277 11.35 -16.20 -0.10
CA ASP A 277 12.12 -15.89 1.12
C ASP A 277 13.44 -15.17 0.81
N ILE A 278 13.77 -14.99 -0.48
CA ILE A 278 15.01 -14.37 -0.97
C ILE A 278 14.73 -12.92 -1.36
N ASN A 279 15.51 -11.98 -0.82
CA ASN A 279 15.48 -10.58 -1.23
C ASN A 279 16.55 -10.34 -2.30
N TYR A 280 16.11 -9.98 -3.50
CA TYR A 280 16.97 -9.70 -4.66
C TYR A 280 17.27 -8.20 -4.83
N ARG A 281 16.63 -7.34 -4.03
CA ARG A 281 16.66 -5.88 -4.20
C ARG A 281 17.72 -5.23 -3.33
N ASN A 282 17.72 -5.54 -2.04
CA ASN A 282 18.46 -4.77 -1.05
C ASN A 282 19.81 -5.47 -0.73
N PRO A 283 20.91 -4.71 -0.59
CA PRO A 283 22.16 -5.25 -0.06
C PRO A 283 21.98 -5.78 1.37
N GLY A 284 22.81 -6.75 1.77
CA GLY A 284 22.74 -7.37 3.10
C GLY A 284 22.78 -6.37 4.26
N THR A 285 23.53 -5.28 4.11
CA THR A 285 23.64 -4.18 5.08
C THR A 285 22.32 -3.41 5.28
N ILE A 286 21.60 -3.12 4.19
CA ILE A 286 20.30 -2.43 4.26
C ILE A 286 19.24 -3.35 4.88
N ILE A 287 19.27 -4.65 4.56
CA ILE A 287 18.36 -5.63 5.18
C ILE A 287 18.63 -5.73 6.68
N ALA A 288 19.90 -5.79 7.09
CA ALA A 288 20.28 -5.85 8.50
C ALA A 288 19.74 -4.63 9.27
N PHE A 289 19.88 -3.42 8.72
CA PHE A 289 19.29 -2.22 9.31
C PHE A 289 17.75 -2.24 9.32
N ALA A 290 17.12 -2.74 8.26
CA ALA A 290 15.67 -2.90 8.22
C ALA A 290 15.15 -3.87 9.29
N LYS A 291 15.91 -4.93 9.62
CA LYS A 291 15.60 -5.85 10.72
C LYS A 291 15.66 -5.16 12.08
N ASP A 292 16.56 -4.18 12.27
CA ASP A 292 16.63 -3.43 13.53
C ASP A 292 15.42 -2.51 13.73
N ILE A 293 14.86 -1.96 12.64
CA ILE A 293 13.59 -1.23 12.67
C ILE A 293 12.44 -2.16 13.11
N ILE A 294 12.40 -3.39 12.59
CA ILE A 294 11.40 -4.40 12.96
C ILE A 294 11.52 -4.82 14.43
N LYS A 295 12.71 -4.80 15.02
CA LYS A 295 12.94 -5.15 16.43
C LYS A 295 12.55 -4.03 17.41
N SER A 296 12.17 -2.85 16.91
CA SER A 296 11.73 -1.74 17.75
C SER A 296 10.51 -2.11 18.59
N GLU A 297 10.42 -1.56 19.81
CA GLU A 297 9.25 -1.71 20.69
C GLU A 297 7.95 -1.18 20.06
N TYR A 298 8.06 -0.24 19.12
CA TYR A 298 6.91 0.33 18.41
C TYR A 298 6.44 -0.58 17.27
N TRP A 299 7.24 -1.57 16.88
CA TRP A 299 6.85 -2.54 15.86
C TRP A 299 5.91 -3.57 16.48
N LYS A 300 4.60 -3.40 16.25
CA LYS A 300 3.60 -4.41 16.60
C LYS A 300 3.87 -5.66 15.73
N GLN A 301 4.52 -6.66 16.33
CA GLN A 301 4.80 -7.95 15.69
C GLN A 301 3.50 -8.61 15.25
N ASP A 302 3.37 -8.88 13.95
CA ASP A 302 2.62 -10.05 13.50
C ASP A 302 3.58 -11.25 13.60
N GLU A 303 3.15 -12.32 14.29
CA GLU A 303 3.95 -13.51 14.64
C GLU A 303 4.64 -14.22 13.46
N ASP A 304 4.36 -13.83 12.21
CA ASP A 304 4.76 -14.52 10.98
C ASP A 304 5.83 -13.81 10.15
N MET A 305 6.60 -12.86 10.72
CA MET A 305 7.75 -12.29 10.02
C MET A 305 8.83 -13.34 9.79
N VAL A 306 8.84 -13.92 8.58
CA VAL A 306 9.89 -14.83 8.14
C VAL A 306 11.18 -14.04 8.00
N ASP A 307 12.18 -14.47 8.76
CA ASP A 307 13.55 -13.99 8.69
C ASP A 307 14.08 -14.25 7.28
N SER A 308 14.32 -13.18 6.51
CA SER A 308 14.94 -13.30 5.18
C SER A 308 16.33 -13.91 5.35
N SER A 309 16.54 -15.07 4.72
CA SER A 309 17.65 -15.99 5.06
C SER A 309 18.82 -15.98 4.07
N MET A 310 18.71 -15.31 2.91
CA MET A 310 19.82 -15.30 1.93
C MET A 310 20.05 -13.92 1.31
N GLN A 311 21.33 -13.52 1.34
CA GLN A 311 21.90 -12.27 0.86
C GLN A 311 22.57 -12.52 -0.49
N ILE A 312 22.43 -11.58 -1.43
CA ILE A 312 23.03 -11.69 -2.78
C ILE A 312 24.28 -10.81 -2.91
N ALA A 313 24.35 -9.68 -2.20
CA ALA A 313 25.48 -8.75 -2.26
C ALA A 313 25.70 -7.98 -0.94
N GLU A 314 26.97 -7.74 -0.59
CA GLU A 314 27.36 -6.75 0.41
C GLU A 314 27.37 -5.35 -0.24
N GLY A 315 26.62 -4.42 0.34
CA GLY A 315 26.60 -3.01 -0.06
C GLY A 315 27.16 -2.13 1.06
N PRO A 316 27.27 -0.81 0.85
CA PRO A 316 27.68 0.09 1.91
C PRO A 316 26.69 0.02 3.08
N LYS A 317 27.17 0.28 4.30
CA LYS A 317 26.26 0.49 5.43
C LYS A 317 25.41 1.75 5.18
N PRO A 318 24.12 1.74 5.55
CA PRO A 318 23.33 2.95 5.68
C PRO A 318 24.07 4.06 6.43
N ILE A 319 23.89 5.30 6.00
CA ILE A 319 24.54 6.46 6.60
C ILE A 319 23.49 7.33 7.29
N LEU A 320 23.73 7.71 8.54
CA LEU A 320 22.97 8.72 9.28
C LEU A 320 23.86 9.94 9.53
N VAL A 321 23.41 11.12 9.11
CA VAL A 321 24.12 12.39 9.33
C VAL A 321 23.30 13.32 10.21
N ARG A 322 23.94 13.89 11.23
CA ARG A 322 23.37 14.96 12.04
C ARG A 322 23.81 16.33 11.50
N PHE A 323 22.88 17.27 11.41
CA PHE A 323 23.16 18.66 11.07
C PHE A 323 22.82 19.61 12.22
N SER A 324 23.62 20.66 12.38
CA SER A 324 23.40 21.73 13.36
C SER A 324 22.21 22.62 12.98
N SER A 325 21.89 22.76 11.69
CA SER A 325 20.72 23.48 11.22
C SER A 325 19.97 22.78 10.08
N ARG A 326 18.68 23.10 9.98
CA ARG A 326 17.80 22.63 8.89
C ARG A 326 18.31 23.05 7.51
N SER A 327 18.92 24.23 7.41
CA SER A 327 19.43 24.77 6.15
C SER A 327 20.64 23.98 5.63
N GLN A 328 21.55 23.57 6.51
CA GLN A 328 22.70 22.72 6.13
C GLN A 328 22.22 21.33 5.71
N GLU A 329 21.27 20.74 6.46
CA GLU A 329 20.66 19.47 6.08
C GLU A 329 20.07 19.54 4.66
N ILE A 330 19.31 20.59 4.35
CA ILE A 330 18.73 20.78 3.02
C ILE A 330 19.82 20.90 1.95
N SER A 331 20.86 21.70 2.20
CA SER A 331 21.96 21.89 1.24
C SER A 331 22.66 20.57 0.94
N TRP A 332 22.98 19.79 1.98
CA TRP A 332 23.65 18.50 1.85
C TRP A 332 22.80 17.51 1.06
N VAL A 333 21.50 17.39 1.39
CA VAL A 333 20.57 16.50 0.67
C VAL A 333 20.47 16.88 -0.80
N VAL A 334 20.36 18.18 -1.12
CA VAL A 334 20.28 18.67 -2.51
C VAL A 334 21.56 18.35 -3.28
N GLU A 335 22.73 18.60 -2.68
CA GLU A 335 24.02 18.34 -3.30
C GLU A 335 24.25 16.84 -3.54
N ARG A 336 23.97 16.02 -2.53
CA ARG A 336 24.10 14.57 -2.60
C ARG A 336 23.15 13.97 -3.63
N ALA A 337 21.88 14.41 -3.65
CA ALA A 337 20.91 13.96 -4.63
C ALA A 337 21.31 14.37 -6.05
N ALA A 338 21.71 15.62 -6.27
CA ALA A 338 22.13 16.09 -7.59
C ALA A 338 23.32 15.27 -8.12
N SER A 339 24.34 15.02 -7.28
CA SER A 339 25.50 14.22 -7.63
C SER A 339 25.13 12.78 -7.99
N PHE A 340 24.30 12.11 -7.19
CA PHE A 340 23.86 10.74 -7.50
C PHE A 340 22.98 10.66 -8.75
N GLY A 341 22.14 11.67 -8.99
CA GLY A 341 21.24 11.75 -10.13
C GLY A 341 21.96 11.77 -11.49
N GLU A 342 23.25 12.10 -11.55
CA GLU A 342 24.03 12.06 -12.79
C GLU A 342 24.29 10.63 -13.30
N THR A 343 24.39 9.67 -12.38
CA THR A 343 24.88 8.31 -12.70
C THR A 343 23.92 7.20 -12.31
N THR A 344 23.00 7.48 -11.39
CA THR A 344 22.11 6.50 -10.78
C THR A 344 20.71 7.07 -10.58
N SER A 345 19.73 6.21 -10.31
CA SER A 345 18.43 6.66 -9.84
C SER A 345 18.50 7.00 -8.35
N VAL A 346 18.08 8.21 -7.97
CA VAL A 346 18.02 8.62 -6.56
C VAL A 346 16.65 9.16 -6.21
N VAL A 347 16.11 8.79 -5.05
CA VAL A 347 14.86 9.35 -4.53
C VAL A 347 15.07 10.05 -3.19
N ILE A 348 14.51 11.24 -3.04
CA ILE A 348 14.32 11.91 -1.75
C ILE A 348 12.91 11.58 -1.27
N ILE A 349 12.79 10.84 -0.17
CA ILE A 349 11.50 10.44 0.40
C ILE A 349 11.11 11.43 1.50
N CYS A 350 10.18 12.33 1.19
CA CYS A 350 9.74 13.39 2.06
C CYS A 350 8.46 13.02 2.82
N ARG A 351 8.24 13.65 3.98
CA ARG A 351 7.00 13.45 4.77
C ARG A 351 5.78 13.95 4.01
N ASN A 352 5.83 15.20 3.52
CA ASN A 352 4.69 15.86 2.91
C ASN A 352 5.09 16.62 1.63
N ARG A 353 4.09 17.16 0.92
CA ARG A 353 4.29 17.91 -0.33
C ARG A 353 5.04 19.23 -0.15
N ALA A 354 4.95 19.85 1.02
CA ALA A 354 5.70 21.07 1.31
C ALA A 354 7.22 20.80 1.30
N ASP A 355 7.63 19.68 1.92
CA ASP A 355 9.02 19.22 1.90
C ASP A 355 9.47 18.84 0.47
N ILE A 356 8.59 18.22 -0.35
CA ILE A 356 8.89 17.97 -1.78
C ILE A 356 9.16 19.29 -2.52
N HIS A 357 8.29 20.28 -2.37
CA HIS A 357 8.43 21.58 -3.05
C HIS A 357 9.73 22.30 -2.63
N LEU A 358 10.12 22.15 -1.36
CA LEU A 358 11.36 22.70 -0.81
C LEU A 358 12.59 22.11 -1.53
N PHE A 359 12.71 20.79 -1.59
CA PHE A 359 13.83 20.13 -2.24
C PHE A 359 13.83 20.32 -3.78
N MET A 360 12.65 20.29 -4.42
CA MET A 360 12.50 20.61 -5.85
C MET A 360 13.09 21.98 -6.18
N ARG A 361 12.81 23.00 -5.35
CA ARG A 361 13.36 24.35 -5.53
C ARG A 361 14.88 24.36 -5.37
N GLY A 362 15.40 23.68 -4.34
CA GLY A 362 16.85 23.56 -4.12
C GLY A 362 17.58 22.90 -5.30
N LEU A 363 17.04 21.80 -5.80
CA LEU A 363 17.58 21.07 -6.96
C LEU A 363 17.53 21.92 -8.23
N LYS A 364 16.42 22.62 -8.48
CA LYS A 364 16.30 23.53 -9.64
C LYS A 364 17.34 24.66 -9.59
N ASN A 365 17.61 25.23 -8.42
CA ASN A 365 18.62 26.28 -8.26
C ASN A 365 20.05 25.78 -8.54
N LYS A 366 20.30 24.47 -8.35
CA LYS A 366 21.55 23.79 -8.72
C LYS A 366 21.58 23.32 -10.17
N GLY A 367 20.55 23.58 -10.97
CA GLY A 367 20.45 23.13 -12.36
C GLY A 367 20.02 21.66 -12.52
N CYS A 368 19.58 21.00 -11.45
CA CYS A 368 19.09 19.63 -11.49
C CYS A 368 17.57 19.60 -11.70
N ASN A 369 17.12 19.06 -12.84
CA ASN A 369 15.70 18.88 -13.14
C ASN A 369 15.18 17.59 -12.50
N ALA A 370 14.74 17.69 -11.26
CA ALA A 370 14.17 16.56 -10.53
C ALA A 370 12.69 16.30 -10.89
N ILE A 371 12.25 15.07 -10.66
CA ILE A 371 10.90 14.59 -11.00
C ILE A 371 10.12 14.25 -9.72
N GLU A 372 9.00 14.92 -9.50
CA GLU A 372 8.06 14.52 -8.45
C GLU A 372 7.29 13.27 -8.88
N ILE A 373 7.30 12.25 -8.03
CA ILE A 373 6.52 11.03 -8.15
C ILE A 373 5.15 11.28 -7.55
N ASN A 374 4.11 11.17 -8.38
CA ASN A 374 2.74 11.31 -7.94
C ASN A 374 1.81 10.36 -8.73
N LYS A 375 0.50 10.52 -8.59
CA LYS A 375 -0.50 9.68 -9.28
C LYS A 375 -0.41 9.77 -10.80
N ASP A 376 0.15 10.87 -11.31
CA ASP A 376 0.23 11.22 -12.72
C ASP A 376 1.64 11.09 -13.30
N THR A 377 2.67 11.09 -12.48
CA THR A 377 4.07 10.95 -12.89
C THR A 377 4.67 9.72 -12.20
N PRO A 378 4.92 8.61 -12.93
CA PRO A 378 5.61 7.47 -12.34
C PRO A 378 7.06 7.85 -12.00
N GLY A 379 7.55 7.29 -10.89
CA GLY A 379 8.98 7.29 -10.59
C GLY A 379 9.66 6.23 -11.44
N TYR A 380 10.51 6.65 -12.38
CA TYR A 380 11.26 5.71 -13.20
C TYR A 380 12.53 5.29 -12.46
N ALA A 381 12.53 4.07 -11.92
CA ALA A 381 13.73 3.49 -11.32
C ALA A 381 14.93 3.37 -12.29
N TYR A 382 14.69 3.43 -13.62
CA TYR A 382 15.71 3.20 -14.63
C TYR A 382 16.33 4.48 -15.21
N ASN A 383 15.69 5.63 -15.03
CA ASN A 383 16.31 6.88 -15.50
C ASN A 383 17.25 7.37 -14.42
N LYS A 384 18.49 7.61 -14.81
CA LYS A 384 19.52 8.22 -13.97
C LYS A 384 19.15 9.68 -13.76
N THR A 385 18.44 9.97 -12.68
CA THR A 385 17.96 11.30 -12.32
C THR A 385 17.50 11.32 -10.87
N VAL A 386 17.12 12.51 -10.39
CA VAL A 386 16.61 12.76 -9.06
C VAL A 386 15.08 12.70 -9.05
N TYR A 387 14.55 11.90 -8.14
CA TYR A 387 13.14 11.77 -7.84
C TYR A 387 12.81 12.34 -6.47
N LEU A 388 11.59 12.83 -6.31
CA LEU A 388 11.03 13.16 -5.01
C LEU A 388 9.70 12.46 -4.83
N SER A 389 9.47 11.91 -3.64
CA SER A 389 8.25 11.17 -3.36
C SER A 389 7.82 11.35 -1.92
N THR A 390 6.54 11.09 -1.63
CA THR A 390 6.11 10.84 -0.26
C THR A 390 6.34 9.37 0.10
N PHE A 391 6.43 9.07 1.40
CA PHE A 391 6.52 7.68 1.90
C PHE A 391 5.47 6.75 1.27
N HIS A 392 4.22 7.22 1.18
CA HIS A 392 3.13 6.45 0.58
C HIS A 392 3.30 6.24 -0.93
N SER A 393 3.78 7.25 -1.65
CA SER A 393 3.91 7.19 -3.11
C SER A 393 5.11 6.35 -3.56
N ALA A 394 6.15 6.28 -2.73
CA ALA A 394 7.35 5.46 -2.96
C ALA A 394 7.09 3.95 -2.78
N LYS A 395 5.96 3.55 -2.17
CA LYS A 395 5.62 2.13 -1.97
C LYS A 395 5.51 1.40 -3.32
N GLY A 396 6.19 0.26 -3.40
CA GLY A 396 6.27 -0.56 -4.62
C GLY A 396 7.33 -0.09 -5.63
N LEU A 397 7.92 1.09 -5.45
CA LEU A 397 9.03 1.59 -6.27
C LEU A 397 10.38 1.20 -5.69
N GLU A 398 11.45 1.41 -6.47
CA GLU A 398 12.81 1.03 -6.12
C GLU A 398 13.79 2.02 -6.74
N PHE A 399 14.89 2.34 -6.06
CA PHE A 399 15.90 3.30 -6.54
C PHE A 399 17.29 2.83 -6.13
N ASP A 400 18.32 3.16 -6.91
CA ASP A 400 19.71 2.82 -6.55
C ASP A 400 20.09 3.47 -5.22
N ASN A 401 19.76 4.76 -5.08
CA ASN A 401 20.01 5.53 -3.88
C ASN A 401 18.71 6.08 -3.28
N VAL A 402 18.57 5.99 -1.96
CA VAL A 402 17.44 6.57 -1.21
C VAL A 402 17.99 7.55 -0.19
N ILE A 403 17.41 8.74 -0.17
CA ILE A 403 17.68 9.77 0.83
C ILE A 403 16.39 9.99 1.65
N VAL A 404 16.47 9.80 2.96
CA VAL A 404 15.38 10.05 3.92
C VAL A 404 15.78 11.23 4.81
N PRO A 405 15.41 12.46 4.43
CA PRO A 405 15.72 13.63 5.24
C PRO A 405 14.75 13.77 6.40
N PHE A 406 15.10 14.65 7.35
CA PHE A 406 14.20 15.14 8.37
C PHE A 406 13.67 14.06 9.31
N LEU A 407 14.52 13.09 9.68
CA LEU A 407 14.23 12.09 10.70
C LEU A 407 14.29 12.71 12.12
N SER A 408 13.59 13.80 12.31
CA SER A 408 13.57 14.60 13.53
C SER A 408 12.24 14.41 14.27
N GLU A 409 12.26 14.58 15.60
CA GLU A 409 11.08 14.41 16.47
C GLU A 409 9.92 15.36 16.10
N ASP A 410 10.20 16.54 15.55
CA ASP A 410 9.18 17.50 15.09
C ASP A 410 8.42 17.04 13.82
N LYS A 411 8.94 16.01 13.14
CA LYS A 411 8.39 15.46 11.88
C LYS A 411 7.96 14.00 12.00
N PHE A 412 8.59 13.24 12.88
CA PHE A 412 8.35 11.81 13.06
C PHE A 412 8.24 11.46 14.56
N PRO A 413 7.09 10.93 15.01
CA PRO A 413 5.84 10.73 14.27
C PRO A 413 5.16 12.05 13.89
N ASP A 414 4.29 12.02 12.90
CA ASP A 414 3.53 13.19 12.48
C ASP A 414 2.59 13.69 13.59
N PRO A 415 2.70 14.97 14.00
CA PRO A 415 1.86 15.54 15.05
C PRO A 415 0.36 15.38 14.80
N GLU A 416 -0.09 15.47 13.54
CA GLU A 416 -1.51 15.27 13.21
C GLU A 416 -1.95 13.81 13.37
N THR A 417 -1.04 12.86 13.10
CA THR A 417 -1.33 11.43 13.29
C THR A 417 -1.42 11.10 14.78
N VAL A 418 -0.54 11.67 15.60
CA VAL A 418 -0.58 11.52 17.07
C VAL A 418 -1.84 12.17 17.67
N ALA A 419 -2.31 13.29 17.12
CA ALA A 419 -3.52 13.96 17.59
C ALA A 419 -4.81 13.16 17.32
N ASN A 420 -4.83 12.35 16.26
CA ASN A 420 -6.02 11.63 15.80
C ASN A 420 -6.04 10.14 16.17
N ALA A 421 -4.97 9.61 16.77
CA ALA A 421 -4.84 8.21 17.16
C ALA A 421 -4.26 8.08 18.57
N THR A 422 -4.25 6.86 19.14
CA THR A 422 -3.45 6.65 20.36
C THR A 422 -1.96 6.78 20.02
N VAL A 423 -1.15 7.20 20.98
CA VAL A 423 0.31 7.33 20.81
C VAL A 423 0.90 6.01 20.29
N GLU A 424 0.50 4.89 20.86
CA GLU A 424 0.95 3.55 20.47
C GLU A 424 0.59 3.19 19.01
N GLU A 425 -0.58 3.59 18.53
CA GLU A 425 -0.98 3.34 17.13
C GLU A 425 -0.27 4.27 16.15
N ALA A 426 -0.15 5.55 16.50
CA ALA A 426 0.59 6.50 15.70
C ALA A 426 2.04 6.04 15.51
N TYR A 427 2.71 5.64 16.59
CA TYR A 427 4.09 5.16 16.54
C TYR A 427 4.22 3.87 15.72
N ALA A 428 3.32 2.91 15.92
CA ALA A 428 3.33 1.64 15.20
C ALA A 428 3.04 1.78 13.70
N ASN A 429 2.28 2.79 13.29
CA ASN A 429 2.05 3.09 11.87
C ASN A 429 3.21 3.88 11.26
N GLU A 430 3.77 4.83 12.00
CA GLU A 430 4.86 5.70 11.54
C GLU A 430 6.17 4.93 11.34
N ILE A 431 6.50 3.99 12.23
CA ILE A 431 7.71 3.14 12.06
C ILE A 431 7.66 2.29 10.77
N LYS A 432 6.46 1.87 10.35
CA LYS A 432 6.26 1.13 9.09
C LYS A 432 6.61 1.99 7.87
N LEU A 433 6.38 3.31 7.94
CA LEU A 433 6.77 4.21 6.85
C LEU A 433 8.30 4.28 6.72
N ILE A 434 9.04 4.36 7.83
CA ILE A 434 10.51 4.31 7.83
C ILE A 434 10.99 3.00 7.20
N TYR A 435 10.43 1.86 7.61
CA TYR A 435 10.73 0.55 7.02
C TYR A 435 10.46 0.51 5.50
N VAL A 436 9.33 1.05 5.06
CA VAL A 436 9.00 1.14 3.64
C VAL A 436 10.05 1.95 2.88
N ALA A 437 10.46 3.12 3.40
CA ALA A 437 11.46 3.98 2.78
C ALA A 437 12.84 3.30 2.67
N VAL A 438 13.31 2.70 3.76
CA VAL A 438 14.59 1.98 3.82
C VAL A 438 14.64 0.85 2.78
N THR A 439 13.54 0.07 2.66
CA THR A 439 13.46 -1.06 1.73
C THR A 439 13.30 -0.66 0.25
N ARG A 440 13.27 0.65 -0.08
CA ARG A 440 13.28 1.12 -1.47
C ARG A 440 14.67 1.16 -2.10
N SER A 441 15.73 1.12 -1.28
CA SER A 441 17.12 1.30 -1.75
C SER A 441 17.72 0.00 -2.29
N LYS A 442 18.26 0.04 -3.51
CA LYS A 442 19.01 -1.07 -4.12
C LYS A 442 20.49 -1.06 -3.80
N PHE A 443 21.03 0.10 -3.39
CA PHE A 443 22.45 0.25 -3.15
C PHE A 443 22.76 1.17 -1.96
N GLY A 444 22.49 2.48 -2.08
CA GLY A 444 22.84 3.47 -1.06
C GLY A 444 21.63 3.95 -0.26
N LEU A 445 21.77 4.00 1.07
CA LEU A 445 20.76 4.58 1.96
C LEU A 445 21.41 5.70 2.79
N TYR A 446 20.86 6.90 2.64
CA TYR A 446 21.31 8.11 3.30
C TYR A 446 20.16 8.68 4.12
N MET A 447 20.42 8.98 5.37
CA MET A 447 19.43 9.42 6.34
C MET A 447 19.99 10.67 7.02
N SER A 448 19.14 11.66 7.25
CA SER A 448 19.58 12.89 7.91
C SER A 448 18.54 13.42 8.89
N TYR A 449 19.03 14.18 9.86
CA TYR A 449 18.20 14.94 10.77
C TYR A 449 18.92 16.21 11.24
N SER A 450 18.13 17.21 11.61
CA SER A 450 18.58 18.38 12.36
C SER A 450 17.82 18.45 13.69
N GLY A 451 18.46 18.90 14.76
CA GLY A 451 17.84 18.95 16.09
C GLY A 451 17.85 17.58 16.79
N ILE A 452 16.68 17.09 17.20
CA ILE A 452 16.51 15.83 17.96
C ILE A 452 16.06 14.72 17.01
N LEU A 453 16.82 13.62 16.97
CA LEU A 453 16.50 12.42 16.19
C LEU A 453 15.21 11.76 16.72
N THR A 454 14.30 11.41 15.81
CA THR A 454 13.01 10.76 16.12
C THR A 454 13.17 9.55 17.06
N PRO A 455 12.26 9.36 18.04
CA PRO A 455 12.28 8.17 18.90
C PRO A 455 12.05 6.86 18.13
N LEU A 456 11.46 6.93 16.92
CA LEU A 456 11.20 5.77 16.08
C LEU A 456 12.47 5.18 15.44
N PHE A 457 13.58 5.92 15.45
CA PHE A 457 14.82 5.49 14.83
C PHE A 457 15.58 4.50 15.75
N PRO A 458 16.11 3.37 15.23
CA PRO A 458 16.84 2.40 16.05
C PRO A 458 18.25 2.91 16.42
N LYS A 459 18.34 3.79 17.43
CA LYS A 459 19.58 4.48 17.86
C LYS A 459 20.73 3.56 18.28
N ASN A 460 20.43 2.32 18.67
CA ASN A 460 21.42 1.34 19.16
C ASN A 460 21.80 0.30 18.08
N SER A 461 21.54 0.58 16.81
CA SER A 461 21.86 -0.34 15.72
C SER A 461 23.31 -0.19 15.25
N ASP A 462 24.04 -1.30 15.16
CA ASP A 462 25.38 -1.36 14.56
C ASP A 462 25.34 -1.44 13.02
N ASN A 463 24.14 -1.42 12.43
CA ASN A 463 23.91 -1.61 11.00
C ASN A 463 23.82 -0.30 10.22
N TYR A 464 24.24 0.83 10.80
CA TYR A 464 24.46 2.08 10.10
C TYR A 464 25.77 2.75 10.55
N VAL A 465 26.24 3.73 9.79
CA VAL A 465 27.37 4.59 10.14
C VAL A 465 26.82 5.97 10.49
N PHE A 466 27.24 6.50 11.63
CA PHE A 466 26.88 7.83 12.09
C PHE A 466 27.99 8.83 11.77
N PHE A 467 27.62 9.98 11.22
CA PHE A 467 28.51 11.13 11.03
C PHE A 467 27.91 12.37 11.68
N GLU A 468 28.76 13.15 12.34
CA GLU A 468 28.46 14.53 12.67
C GLU A 468 28.65 15.41 11.41
N GLU A 469 28.10 16.62 11.45
CA GLU A 469 28.10 17.53 10.29
C GLU A 469 29.50 17.74 9.71
N GLU A 470 30.51 17.89 10.57
CA GLU A 470 31.90 18.17 10.19
C GLU A 470 32.57 17.03 9.39
N ASP A 471 32.10 15.78 9.59
CA ASP A 471 32.63 14.59 8.92
C ASP A 471 31.89 14.27 7.61
N ALA A 472 30.77 14.96 7.35
CA ALA A 472 29.84 14.66 6.25
C ALA A 472 29.86 15.69 5.10
N ILE A 473 30.51 16.84 5.30
CA ILE A 473 30.68 17.93 4.33
C ILE A 473 31.88 17.66 3.41
#